data_AF-A0A6C1NEA0-F1
#
_entry.id   AF-A0A6C1NEA0-F1
#
_cell.length_a   1.000
_cell.length_b   1.000
_cell.length_c   1.000
_cell.angle_alpha   90.00
_cell.angle_beta   90.00
_cell.angle_gamma   90.00
#
_symmetry.space_group_name_H-M   'P 1'
#
loop_
_entity.id
_entity.type
_entity.pdbx_description
1 polymer ?
#
loop_
_entity_poly.entity_id
_entity_poly.type
_entity_poly.pdbx_seq_one_letter_code
_entity_poly.pdbx_strand_id
1 'polypeptide(L)'
;MMALVLTLAVALAPAGAGAQDHSHHHHHDHDASEGHTHHQGGPVECTSLAAPPWSGLSASDLQLIRELQEAIAGLDTPEAARQAGFRPAFGNIPTMGVHWIHQGRMARGFDPGEPDHLMFAPVNGEETLVGIAYAFIGPPDADIPASFESALAHWHDHPELGGSGQTLHMLHVWLVPSPYGPFAGNNFALPFMGHGITPPDACWIQSDEDVERLEVVGSAFALAEWATGGGGGEALEHLIGQGAAASEQGAGGRAAGAAALRMGERLASSLEEWGAALDLAAQDGDAEAWRAAADGLIEGLGPVQRQAVEALRLGVTGVQASSAGRDE
;
A
#
# COMPACT_ATOMS: atom_id res chain seq x y z
N MET A 1 41.00 15.83 30.96
CA MET A 1 39.99 16.02 29.89
C MET A 1 38.79 15.20 30.28
N MET A 2 37.76 15.88 30.81
CA MET A 2 36.60 15.28 31.47
C MET A 2 35.37 15.66 30.66
N ALA A 3 34.55 14.66 30.33
CA ALA A 3 33.35 14.77 29.52
C ALA A 3 32.26 15.57 30.25
N LEU A 4 31.63 16.51 29.53
CA LEU A 4 30.47 17.27 30.00
C LEU A 4 29.21 16.62 29.43
N VAL A 5 28.43 15.99 30.31
CA VAL A 5 27.08 15.47 30.03
C VAL A 5 26.09 16.57 30.40
N LEU A 6 25.28 17.02 29.46
CA LEU A 6 24.21 17.99 29.69
C LEU A 6 22.85 17.25 29.70
N THR A 7 22.27 17.06 30.87
CA THR A 7 20.88 16.60 31.06
C THR A 7 19.94 17.81 31.10
N LEU A 8 18.99 17.88 30.17
CA LEU A 8 17.93 18.88 30.16
C LEU A 8 16.66 18.28 30.80
N ALA A 9 16.23 18.87 31.91
CA ALA A 9 14.97 18.54 32.57
C ALA A 9 13.86 19.48 32.05
N VAL A 10 12.76 18.91 31.56
CA VAL A 10 11.55 19.66 31.20
C VAL A 10 10.52 19.53 32.33
N ALA A 11 10.07 20.67 32.84
CA ALA A 11 9.05 20.77 33.87
C ALA A 11 7.65 20.84 33.24
N LEU A 12 6.73 19.99 33.73
CA LEU A 12 5.30 20.03 33.43
C LEU A 12 4.61 21.06 34.33
N ALA A 13 3.77 21.91 33.76
CA ALA A 13 2.81 22.75 34.49
C ALA A 13 1.40 22.54 33.90
N PRO A 14 0.35 22.38 34.72
CA PRO A 14 -1.03 22.24 34.27
C PRO A 14 -1.73 23.59 34.20
N ALA A 15 -2.47 23.83 33.12
CA ALA A 15 -3.58 24.79 33.06
C ALA A 15 -4.76 23.98 32.48
N GLY A 16 -5.94 23.90 33.10
CA GLY A 16 -6.64 24.91 33.87
C GLY A 16 -7.99 25.07 33.17
N ALA A 17 -9.00 24.32 33.63
CA ALA A 17 -10.34 24.31 33.07
C ALA A 17 -11.01 25.69 33.19
N GLY A 18 -11.63 26.14 32.10
CA GLY A 18 -12.52 27.28 32.06
C GLY A 18 -13.65 27.00 31.06
N ALA A 19 -14.81 26.63 31.60
CA ALA A 19 -16.05 26.49 30.85
C ALA A 19 -16.61 27.88 30.50
N GLN A 20 -17.00 28.09 29.25
CA GLN A 20 -18.01 29.08 28.88
C GLN A 20 -19.03 28.44 27.94
N ASP A 21 -20.24 28.38 28.49
CA ASP A 21 -21.51 27.97 27.90
C ASP A 21 -22.01 29.06 26.95
N HIS A 22 -22.19 28.72 25.67
CA HIS A 22 -23.07 29.45 24.77
C HIS A 22 -23.87 28.47 23.92
N SER A 23 -25.12 28.30 24.36
CA SER A 23 -26.20 27.61 23.68
C SER A 23 -26.65 28.41 22.45
N HIS A 24 -26.42 27.85 21.26
CA HIS A 24 -27.22 28.15 20.06
C HIS A 24 -27.60 26.85 19.37
N HIS A 25 -28.91 26.60 19.36
CA HIS A 25 -29.55 25.51 18.65
C HIS A 25 -29.34 25.63 17.14
N HIS A 26 -28.64 24.65 16.55
CA HIS A 26 -28.89 24.22 15.19
C HIS A 26 -29.06 22.70 15.20
N HIS A 27 -30.28 22.25 14.88
CA HIS A 27 -30.56 20.87 14.55
C HIS A 27 -29.85 20.54 13.24
N HIS A 28 -28.70 19.89 13.33
CA HIS A 28 -28.19 19.02 12.28
C HIS A 28 -28.08 17.64 12.90
N ASP A 29 -28.96 16.75 12.45
CA ASP A 29 -28.83 15.32 12.65
C ASP A 29 -27.54 14.90 11.93
N HIS A 30 -26.44 14.89 12.67
CA HIS A 30 -25.25 14.16 12.27
C HIS A 30 -25.43 12.75 12.81
N ASP A 31 -25.75 11.82 11.91
CA ASP A 31 -25.40 10.42 12.12
C ASP A 31 -23.92 10.42 12.53
N ALA A 32 -23.67 9.91 13.74
CA ALA A 32 -22.33 9.63 14.20
C ALA A 32 -21.73 8.63 13.21
N SER A 33 -20.82 9.08 12.37
CA SER A 33 -19.96 8.18 11.61
C SER A 33 -19.10 7.44 12.63
N GLU A 34 -19.48 6.20 12.90
CA GLU A 34 -18.59 5.19 13.44
C GLU A 34 -17.29 5.22 12.62
N GLY A 35 -16.16 5.21 13.31
CA GLY A 35 -14.83 5.39 12.74
C GLY A 35 -14.42 4.26 11.80
N HIS A 36 -14.92 4.28 10.58
CA HIS A 36 -14.45 3.46 9.49
C HIS A 36 -13.24 4.16 8.86
N THR A 37 -12.07 3.55 9.00
CA THR A 37 -10.91 3.85 8.16
C THR A 37 -11.27 3.51 6.72
N HIS A 38 -11.80 4.47 5.98
CA HIS A 38 -12.05 4.31 4.55
C HIS A 38 -10.70 4.14 3.84
N HIS A 39 -10.48 2.96 3.26
CA HIS A 39 -9.41 2.70 2.30
C HIS A 39 -9.50 3.77 1.20
N GLN A 40 -8.39 4.44 0.87
CA GLN A 40 -8.37 5.41 -0.21
C GLN A 40 -8.61 4.68 -1.53
N GLY A 41 -9.86 4.78 -2.02
CA GLY A 41 -10.37 4.07 -3.18
C GLY A 41 -10.85 2.66 -2.82
N GLY A 42 -12.17 2.49 -2.69
CA GLY A 42 -12.77 1.16 -2.70
C GLY A 42 -12.56 0.45 -4.05
N PRO A 43 -13.06 -0.77 -4.22
CA PRO A 43 -12.96 -1.47 -5.49
C PRO A 43 -13.58 -0.64 -6.62
N VAL A 44 -12.87 -0.62 -7.76
CA VAL A 44 -13.34 0.09 -8.96
C VAL A 44 -14.24 -0.80 -9.79
N GLU A 45 -14.87 -0.21 -10.82
CA GLU A 45 -15.64 -0.93 -11.83
C GLU A 45 -14.81 -2.06 -12.44
N CYS A 46 -15.15 -3.30 -12.10
CA CYS A 46 -14.29 -4.46 -12.33
C CYS A 46 -14.03 -4.74 -13.82
N THR A 47 -15.00 -4.44 -14.69
CA THR A 47 -14.90 -4.77 -16.13
C THR A 47 -14.15 -3.73 -16.95
N SER A 48 -13.94 -2.53 -16.40
CA SER A 48 -13.43 -1.38 -17.18
C SER A 48 -12.26 -0.66 -16.51
N LEU A 49 -12.07 -0.82 -15.20
CA LEU A 49 -11.03 -0.10 -14.44
C LEU A 49 -10.13 -1.01 -13.62
N ALA A 50 -10.48 -2.27 -13.35
CA ALA A 50 -9.63 -3.13 -12.51
C ALA A 50 -8.44 -3.77 -13.26
N ALA A 51 -8.41 -3.72 -14.60
CA ALA A 51 -7.34 -4.31 -15.39
C ALA A 51 -7.07 -3.53 -16.69
N PRO A 52 -5.84 -3.59 -17.23
CA PRO A 52 -5.56 -3.12 -18.58
C PRO A 52 -6.54 -3.75 -19.59
N PRO A 53 -7.01 -3.00 -20.59
CA PRO A 53 -6.55 -1.69 -21.02
C PRO A 53 -7.23 -0.50 -20.31
N TRP A 54 -7.92 -0.72 -19.18
CA TRP A 54 -8.63 0.31 -18.39
C TRP A 54 -9.60 1.16 -19.21
N SER A 55 -10.44 0.49 -20.00
CA SER A 55 -11.39 1.12 -20.93
C SER A 55 -12.40 2.09 -20.28
N GLY A 56 -12.51 2.11 -18.95
CA GLY A 56 -13.31 3.07 -18.19
C GLY A 56 -12.65 4.45 -18.00
N LEU A 57 -11.35 4.59 -18.31
CA LEU A 57 -10.65 5.88 -18.27
C LEU A 57 -11.01 6.78 -19.47
N SER A 58 -10.74 8.08 -19.33
CA SER A 58 -10.91 9.02 -20.43
C SER A 58 -9.93 8.74 -21.58
N ALA A 59 -10.24 9.22 -22.78
CA ALA A 59 -9.34 9.06 -23.92
C ALA A 59 -7.99 9.75 -23.71
N SER A 60 -7.97 10.87 -22.97
CA SER A 60 -6.76 11.61 -22.59
C SER A 60 -5.89 10.76 -21.65
N ASP A 61 -6.48 10.20 -20.59
CA ASP A 61 -5.75 9.36 -19.62
C ASP A 61 -5.21 8.09 -20.27
N LEU A 62 -6.00 7.44 -21.14
CA LEU A 62 -5.54 6.29 -21.92
C LEU A 62 -4.39 6.64 -22.87
N GLN A 63 -4.37 7.86 -23.41
CA GLN A 63 -3.27 8.32 -24.24
C GLN A 63 -1.99 8.53 -23.40
N LEU A 64 -2.11 9.16 -22.22
CA LEU A 64 -0.98 9.33 -21.30
C LEU A 64 -0.40 8.00 -20.85
N ILE A 65 -1.25 7.01 -20.50
CA ILE A 65 -0.80 5.67 -20.12
C ILE A 65 -0.06 4.99 -21.28
N ARG A 66 -0.51 5.13 -22.53
CA ARG A 66 0.20 4.59 -23.71
C ARG A 66 1.56 5.26 -23.90
N GLU A 67 1.62 6.58 -23.83
CA GLU A 67 2.88 7.34 -23.96
C GLU A 67 3.87 6.95 -22.86
N LEU A 68 3.39 6.76 -21.64
CA LEU A 68 4.16 6.25 -20.51
C LEU A 68 4.70 4.85 -20.78
N GLN A 69 3.86 3.92 -21.24
CA GLN A 69 4.27 2.56 -21.60
C GLN A 69 5.33 2.56 -22.71
N GLU A 70 5.21 3.44 -23.70
CA GLU A 70 6.23 3.62 -24.75
C GLU A 70 7.54 4.18 -24.18
N ALA A 71 7.47 5.17 -23.28
CA ALA A 71 8.64 5.79 -22.65
C ALA A 71 9.44 4.82 -21.77
N ILE A 72 8.78 3.83 -21.15
CA ILE A 72 9.41 2.85 -20.26
C ILE A 72 9.66 1.48 -20.92
N ALA A 73 9.31 1.29 -22.19
CA ALA A 73 9.40 -0.02 -22.85
C ALA A 73 10.81 -0.64 -22.83
N GLY A 74 11.86 0.18 -22.72
CA GLY A 74 13.25 -0.28 -22.57
C GLY A 74 13.75 -0.40 -21.13
N LEU A 75 12.87 -0.26 -20.14
CA LEU A 75 13.17 -0.25 -18.71
C LEU A 75 12.47 -1.38 -17.95
N ASP A 76 12.01 -2.41 -18.66
CA ASP A 76 11.20 -3.53 -18.18
C ASP A 76 11.96 -4.56 -17.34
N THR A 77 13.27 -4.37 -17.15
CA THR A 77 14.10 -5.23 -16.30
C THR A 77 14.87 -4.40 -15.27
N PRO A 78 15.17 -4.95 -14.08
CA PRO A 78 16.02 -4.29 -13.09
C PRO A 78 17.39 -3.88 -13.65
N GLU A 79 17.95 -4.67 -14.56
CA GLU A 79 19.23 -4.37 -15.21
C GLU A 79 19.14 -3.15 -16.13
N ALA A 80 18.11 -3.08 -16.97
CA ALA A 80 17.89 -1.93 -17.85
C ALA A 80 17.58 -0.66 -17.05
N ALA A 81 16.74 -0.75 -16.02
CA ALA A 81 16.48 0.33 -15.08
C ALA A 81 17.77 0.85 -14.43
N ARG A 82 18.65 -0.06 -13.96
CA ARG A 82 19.95 0.28 -13.38
C ARG A 82 20.85 1.02 -14.36
N GLN A 83 20.91 0.56 -15.61
CA GLN A 83 21.68 1.20 -16.68
C GLN A 83 21.15 2.61 -17.02
N ALA A 84 19.82 2.80 -16.93
CA ALA A 84 19.16 4.08 -17.11
C ALA A 84 19.26 5.03 -15.89
N GLY A 85 19.93 4.61 -14.81
CA GLY A 85 20.20 5.47 -13.65
C GLY A 85 19.26 5.27 -12.45
N PHE A 86 18.28 4.37 -12.55
CA PHE A 86 17.42 4.01 -11.42
C PHE A 86 18.16 3.15 -10.39
N ARG A 87 17.81 3.27 -9.12
CA ARG A 87 18.39 2.46 -8.03
C ARG A 87 17.28 1.93 -7.11
N PRO A 88 17.35 0.66 -6.66
CA PRO A 88 16.35 0.15 -5.74
C PRO A 88 16.44 0.90 -4.42
N ALA A 89 15.28 1.20 -3.85
CA ALA A 89 15.10 1.85 -2.57
C ALA A 89 14.10 1.03 -1.75
N PHE A 90 14.22 1.12 -0.42
CA PHE A 90 13.27 0.57 0.57
C PHE A 90 13.11 -0.97 0.59
N GLY A 91 13.61 -1.71 -0.39
CA GLY A 91 13.40 -3.15 -0.52
C GLY A 91 12.01 -3.46 -1.10
N ASN A 92 11.60 -4.73 -1.05
CA ASN A 92 10.26 -5.14 -1.48
C ASN A 92 9.24 -4.67 -0.44
N ILE A 93 8.47 -3.65 -0.78
CA ILE A 93 7.40 -3.15 0.08
C ILE A 93 6.16 -4.01 -0.19
N PRO A 94 5.58 -4.64 0.85
CA PRO A 94 4.34 -5.40 0.72
C PRO A 94 3.28 -4.65 -0.08
N THR A 95 2.60 -5.36 -0.98
CA THR A 95 1.55 -4.85 -1.89
C THR A 95 1.97 -3.72 -2.83
N MET A 96 3.27 -3.37 -2.86
CA MET A 96 3.79 -2.33 -3.75
C MET A 96 5.02 -2.73 -4.57
N GLY A 97 5.79 -3.72 -4.14
CA GLY A 97 7.03 -4.12 -4.81
C GLY A 97 8.24 -3.27 -4.41
N VAL A 98 9.34 -3.47 -5.10
CA VAL A 98 10.58 -2.71 -4.99
C VAL A 98 10.48 -1.44 -5.81
N HIS A 99 10.62 -0.30 -5.13
CA HIS A 99 10.70 1.00 -5.79
C HIS A 99 12.13 1.25 -6.29
N TRP A 100 12.27 1.48 -7.58
CA TRP A 100 13.51 1.88 -8.23
C TRP A 100 13.43 3.37 -8.57
N ILE A 101 14.31 4.17 -7.98
CA ILE A 101 14.21 5.63 -8.00
C ILE A 101 15.30 6.23 -8.88
N HIS A 102 14.91 7.15 -9.77
CA HIS A 102 15.82 8.03 -10.49
C HIS A 102 15.84 9.42 -9.84
N GLN A 103 16.78 9.62 -8.90
CA GLN A 103 16.89 10.84 -8.08
C GLN A 103 16.91 12.15 -8.88
N GLY A 104 17.58 12.16 -10.05
CA GLY A 104 17.62 13.36 -10.89
C GLY A 104 16.30 13.70 -11.60
N ARG A 105 15.38 12.74 -11.73
CA ARG A 105 14.04 12.96 -12.28
C ARG A 105 13.14 13.49 -11.18
N MET A 106 13.12 12.81 -10.04
CA MET A 106 12.40 13.23 -8.82
C MET A 106 12.74 14.67 -8.43
N ALA A 107 14.02 15.06 -8.49
CA ALA A 107 14.46 16.42 -8.15
C ALA A 107 14.00 17.51 -9.13
N ARG A 108 13.59 17.16 -10.36
CA ARG A 108 13.04 18.11 -11.35
C ARG A 108 11.53 18.31 -11.17
N GLY A 109 10.87 17.47 -10.37
CA GLY A 109 9.43 17.47 -10.19
C GLY A 109 8.71 16.59 -11.22
N PHE A 110 7.39 16.72 -11.26
CA PHE A 110 6.50 15.90 -12.07
C PHE A 110 6.68 16.14 -13.58
N ASP A 111 6.91 15.05 -14.34
CA ASP A 111 6.83 14.99 -15.80
C ASP A 111 6.09 13.69 -16.18
N PRO A 112 4.88 13.76 -16.78
CA PRO A 112 4.07 12.58 -17.09
C PRO A 112 4.71 11.63 -18.10
N GLY A 113 5.69 12.08 -18.89
CA GLY A 113 6.42 11.24 -19.84
C GLY A 113 7.72 10.66 -19.28
N GLU A 114 8.14 11.07 -18.09
CA GLU A 114 9.44 10.72 -17.52
C GLU A 114 9.32 10.31 -16.04
N PRO A 115 8.75 9.12 -15.74
CA PRO A 115 8.54 8.70 -14.35
C PRO A 115 9.87 8.62 -13.60
N ASP A 116 9.82 9.03 -12.33
CA ASP A 116 10.96 9.03 -11.42
C ASP A 116 11.03 7.75 -10.56
N HIS A 117 9.97 6.96 -10.51
CA HIS A 117 9.94 5.62 -9.92
C HIS A 117 9.52 4.55 -10.94
N LEU A 118 10.22 3.42 -10.92
CA LEU A 118 9.77 2.15 -11.50
C LEU A 118 9.48 1.18 -10.36
N MET A 119 8.47 0.32 -10.49
CA MET A 119 8.07 -0.61 -9.45
C MET A 119 8.20 -2.03 -9.96
N PHE A 120 9.10 -2.80 -9.36
CA PHE A 120 9.33 -4.19 -9.70
C PHE A 120 8.80 -5.10 -8.61
N ALA A 121 8.15 -6.19 -8.97
CA ALA A 121 7.74 -7.22 -8.03
C ALA A 121 7.95 -8.59 -8.66
N PRO A 122 8.16 -9.65 -7.85
CA PRO A 122 8.11 -11.01 -8.36
C PRO A 122 6.71 -11.29 -8.90
N VAL A 123 6.66 -11.84 -10.11
CA VAL A 123 5.45 -12.40 -10.72
C VAL A 123 5.86 -13.76 -11.27
N ASN A 124 5.27 -14.83 -10.74
CA ASN A 124 5.67 -16.22 -11.04
C ASN A 124 7.18 -16.47 -10.83
N GLY A 125 7.78 -15.81 -9.83
CA GLY A 125 9.21 -15.91 -9.52
C GLY A 125 10.14 -15.07 -10.40
N GLU A 126 9.61 -14.27 -11.32
CA GLU A 126 10.38 -13.36 -12.18
C GLU A 126 10.17 -11.90 -11.77
N GLU A 127 11.26 -11.14 -11.63
CA GLU A 127 11.20 -9.69 -11.40
C GLU A 127 10.56 -8.99 -12.60
N THR A 128 9.35 -8.50 -12.40
CA THR A 128 8.51 -7.91 -13.45
C THR A 128 8.24 -6.45 -13.13
N LEU A 129 8.29 -5.57 -14.13
CA LEU A 129 7.84 -4.19 -14.00
C LEU A 129 6.30 -4.17 -13.85
N VAL A 130 5.82 -3.95 -12.64
CA VAL A 130 4.38 -4.01 -12.30
C VAL A 130 3.72 -2.64 -12.22
N GLY A 131 4.50 -1.57 -12.14
CA GLY A 131 4.00 -0.22 -11.97
C GLY A 131 5.08 0.83 -12.14
N ILE A 132 4.66 2.09 -12.09
CA ILE A 132 5.52 3.26 -11.95
C ILE A 132 4.93 4.16 -10.88
N ALA A 133 5.72 5.13 -10.42
CA ALA A 133 5.20 6.22 -9.62
C ALA A 133 5.87 7.54 -9.98
N TYR A 134 5.19 8.62 -9.61
CA TYR A 134 5.72 9.97 -9.62
C TYR A 134 5.84 10.46 -8.19
N ALA A 135 6.94 11.13 -7.87
CA ALA A 135 7.08 11.72 -6.55
C ALA A 135 7.81 13.06 -6.57
N PHE A 136 7.45 13.92 -5.63
CA PHE A 136 8.19 15.15 -5.36
C PHE A 136 8.13 15.50 -3.87
N ILE A 137 9.17 16.17 -3.38
CA ILE A 137 9.22 16.66 -2.00
C ILE A 137 8.72 18.09 -1.97
N GLY A 138 7.73 18.37 -1.13
CA GLY A 138 7.12 19.69 -0.96
C GLY A 138 6.53 19.86 0.43
N PRO A 139 6.04 21.06 0.78
CA PRO A 139 5.23 21.20 1.98
C PRO A 139 3.94 20.36 1.84
N PRO A 140 3.29 19.94 2.95
CA PRO A 140 2.07 19.14 2.88
C PRO A 140 0.92 19.78 2.09
N ASP A 141 0.86 21.11 2.00
CA ASP A 141 -0.14 21.88 1.27
C ASP A 141 0.32 22.29 -0.14
N ALA A 142 1.33 21.60 -0.70
CA ALA A 142 1.79 21.88 -2.05
C ALA A 142 0.69 21.70 -3.10
N ASP A 143 0.69 22.58 -4.11
CA ASP A 143 -0.13 22.41 -5.30
C ASP A 143 0.20 21.08 -6.00
N ILE A 144 -0.79 20.19 -6.09
CA ILE A 144 -0.63 18.89 -6.71
C ILE A 144 -0.65 19.04 -8.24
N PRO A 145 0.32 18.43 -8.96
CA PRO A 145 0.31 18.43 -10.41
C PRO A 145 -0.95 17.77 -10.97
N ALA A 146 -1.70 18.51 -11.80
CA ALA A 146 -2.75 17.93 -12.63
C ALA A 146 -2.07 16.99 -13.65
N SER A 147 -2.27 15.69 -13.44
CA SER A 147 -1.53 14.62 -14.13
C SER A 147 -2.45 13.74 -14.96
N PHE A 148 -3.62 13.40 -14.42
CA PHE A 148 -4.68 12.65 -15.07
C PHE A 148 -6.03 13.34 -14.84
N GLU A 149 -6.98 13.15 -15.75
CA GLU A 149 -8.35 13.64 -15.62
C GLU A 149 -9.18 12.79 -14.65
N SER A 150 -8.81 11.51 -14.50
CA SER A 150 -9.49 10.57 -13.61
C SER A 150 -9.46 11.04 -12.17
N ALA A 151 -10.64 11.06 -11.55
CA ALA A 151 -10.78 11.30 -10.11
C ALA A 151 -10.04 10.26 -9.28
N LEU A 152 -9.74 9.07 -9.83
CA LEU A 152 -9.01 8.01 -9.12
C LEU A 152 -7.50 8.29 -8.98
N ALA A 153 -6.95 9.25 -9.74
CA ALA A 153 -5.52 9.60 -9.70
C ALA A 153 -5.16 10.42 -8.45
N HIS A 154 -5.37 9.81 -7.28
CA HIS A 154 -5.12 10.42 -6.00
C HIS A 154 -3.64 10.40 -5.66
N TRP A 155 -3.10 11.58 -5.45
CA TRP A 155 -1.81 11.73 -4.78
C TRP A 155 -1.99 11.42 -3.29
N HIS A 156 -0.95 10.89 -2.66
CA HIS A 156 -0.89 10.70 -1.23
C HIS A 156 0.47 11.09 -0.68
N ASP A 157 0.51 11.30 0.63
CA ASP A 157 1.66 11.89 1.31
C ASP A 157 2.41 10.81 2.11
N HIS A 158 3.74 10.89 2.11
CA HIS A 158 4.63 10.14 3.01
C HIS A 158 5.43 11.12 3.88
N PRO A 159 4.88 11.56 5.03
CA PRO A 159 5.51 12.57 5.89
C PRO A 159 6.91 12.17 6.39
N GLU A 160 7.13 10.88 6.61
CA GLU A 160 8.40 10.34 7.09
C GLU A 160 9.53 10.47 6.05
N LEU A 161 9.18 10.62 4.76
CA LEU A 161 10.13 10.68 3.65
C LEU A 161 10.43 12.12 3.18
N GLY A 162 9.62 13.10 3.57
CA GLY A 162 9.81 14.50 3.15
C GLY A 162 10.84 15.28 3.97
N GLY A 163 11.03 14.93 5.24
CA GLY A 163 11.85 15.70 6.18
C GLY A 163 11.06 16.78 6.92
N SER A 164 11.76 17.62 7.70
CA SER A 164 11.08 18.56 8.61
C SER A 164 10.24 19.59 7.87
N GLY A 165 8.92 19.57 8.13
CA GLY A 165 7.96 20.50 7.51
C GLY A 165 7.65 20.20 6.04
N GLN A 166 8.05 19.03 5.55
CA GLN A 166 7.82 18.59 4.17
C GLN A 166 7.26 17.16 4.17
N THR A 167 6.69 16.75 3.04
CA THR A 167 6.26 15.39 2.76
C THR A 167 6.73 14.99 1.37
N LEU A 168 6.83 13.69 1.12
CA LEU A 168 6.93 13.15 -0.23
C LEU A 168 5.51 12.95 -0.75
N HIS A 169 5.10 13.73 -1.75
CA HIS A 169 3.85 13.55 -2.48
C HIS A 169 4.08 12.46 -3.52
N MET A 170 3.18 11.49 -3.61
CA MET A 170 3.34 10.34 -4.50
C MET A 170 2.04 9.97 -5.23
N LEU A 171 2.16 9.66 -6.51
CA LEU A 171 1.10 9.07 -7.33
C LEU A 171 1.60 7.76 -7.94
N HIS A 172 0.88 6.68 -7.68
CA HIS A 172 1.17 5.36 -8.26
C HIS A 172 0.38 5.17 -9.55
N VAL A 173 0.95 4.42 -10.48
CA VAL A 173 0.29 3.94 -11.69
C VAL A 173 0.65 2.48 -11.93
N TRP A 174 -0.32 1.58 -11.75
CA TRP A 174 -0.17 0.15 -11.99
C TRP A 174 -0.16 -0.17 -13.47
N LEU A 175 0.68 -1.12 -13.86
CA LEU A 175 0.75 -1.70 -15.21
C LEU A 175 0.08 -3.09 -15.27
N VAL A 176 -0.31 -3.63 -14.12
CA VAL A 176 -0.94 -4.93 -13.93
C VAL A 176 -2.36 -4.75 -13.35
N PRO A 177 -3.19 -5.81 -13.36
CA PRO A 177 -4.50 -5.75 -12.71
C PRO A 177 -4.42 -5.35 -11.22
N SER A 178 -5.38 -4.55 -10.79
CA SER A 178 -5.60 -4.13 -9.41
C SER A 178 -7.10 -3.94 -9.19
N PRO A 179 -7.72 -4.64 -8.23
CA PRO A 179 -9.13 -4.45 -7.89
C PRO A 179 -9.48 -3.00 -7.50
N TYR A 180 -8.49 -2.21 -7.10
CA TYR A 180 -8.64 -0.79 -6.72
C TYR A 180 -8.30 0.17 -7.86
N GLY A 181 -8.02 -0.36 -9.05
CA GLY A 181 -7.78 0.41 -10.26
C GLY A 181 -6.33 0.84 -10.49
N PRO A 182 -6.08 1.54 -11.61
CA PRO A 182 -4.73 1.82 -12.09
C PRO A 182 -3.96 2.81 -11.20
N PHE A 183 -4.65 3.61 -10.40
CA PHE A 183 -4.02 4.68 -9.60
C PHE A 183 -4.02 4.40 -8.09
N ALA A 184 -4.48 3.21 -7.68
CA ALA A 184 -4.46 2.83 -6.28
C ALA A 184 -3.05 2.92 -5.71
N GLY A 185 -2.88 3.38 -4.48
CA GLY A 185 -1.55 3.39 -3.88
C GLY A 185 -1.04 1.97 -3.61
N ASN A 186 -1.94 1.03 -3.28
CA ASN A 186 -1.60 -0.36 -2.95
C ASN A 186 -2.23 -1.31 -3.98
N ASN A 187 -1.58 -2.46 -4.18
CA ASN A 187 -2.15 -3.56 -4.96
C ASN A 187 -2.05 -4.89 -4.19
N PHE A 188 -3.13 -5.25 -3.50
CA PHE A 188 -3.22 -6.51 -2.75
C PHE A 188 -3.30 -7.77 -3.63
N ALA A 189 -3.42 -7.63 -4.95
CA ALA A 189 -3.27 -8.75 -5.87
C ALA A 189 -1.80 -9.13 -6.11
N LEU A 190 -0.84 -8.22 -5.88
CA LEU A 190 0.59 -8.49 -6.13
C LEU A 190 1.14 -9.68 -5.34
N PRO A 191 0.86 -9.85 -4.03
CA PRO A 191 1.34 -11.01 -3.28
C PRO A 191 0.87 -12.34 -3.87
N PHE A 192 -0.34 -12.42 -4.44
CA PHE A 192 -0.79 -13.64 -5.13
C PHE A 192 0.11 -13.94 -6.34
N MET A 193 0.35 -12.93 -7.17
CA MET A 193 1.22 -13.05 -8.36
C MET A 193 2.65 -13.45 -8.00
N GLY A 194 3.19 -12.92 -6.90
CA GLY A 194 4.53 -13.27 -6.40
C GLY A 194 4.66 -14.72 -5.97
N HIS A 195 3.59 -15.31 -5.45
CA HIS A 195 3.50 -16.74 -5.11
C HIS A 195 3.08 -17.62 -6.31
N GLY A 196 2.92 -17.03 -7.50
CA GLY A 196 2.46 -17.74 -8.69
C GLY A 196 1.00 -18.21 -8.62
N ILE A 197 0.21 -17.54 -7.79
CA ILE A 197 -1.22 -17.80 -7.61
C ILE A 197 -2.00 -16.80 -8.45
N THR A 198 -3.02 -17.28 -9.15
CA THR A 198 -3.97 -16.44 -9.89
C THR A 198 -4.74 -15.56 -8.89
N PRO A 199 -4.66 -14.23 -9.00
CA PRO A 199 -5.46 -13.34 -8.14
C PRO A 199 -6.97 -13.55 -8.35
N PRO A 200 -7.83 -13.26 -7.36
CA PRO A 200 -9.28 -13.29 -7.57
C PRO A 200 -9.71 -12.34 -8.69
N ASP A 201 -10.78 -12.70 -9.40
CA ASP A 201 -11.42 -11.77 -10.34
C ASP A 201 -11.90 -10.53 -9.58
N ALA A 202 -11.57 -9.34 -10.10
CA ALA A 202 -11.96 -8.08 -9.48
C ALA A 202 -13.48 -7.91 -9.37
N CYS A 203 -14.27 -8.58 -10.22
CA CYS A 203 -15.73 -8.57 -10.14
C CYS A 203 -16.28 -9.33 -8.92
N TRP A 204 -15.45 -10.14 -8.25
CA TRP A 204 -15.80 -10.76 -6.98
C TRP A 204 -15.50 -9.82 -5.81
N ILE A 205 -14.53 -8.92 -5.96
CA ILE A 205 -14.07 -8.00 -4.92
C ILE A 205 -14.83 -6.69 -5.05
N GLN A 206 -16.11 -6.68 -4.67
CA GLN A 206 -16.99 -5.51 -4.81
C GLN A 206 -17.73 -5.16 -3.50
N SER A 207 -17.71 -6.06 -2.53
CA SER A 207 -18.27 -5.85 -1.19
C SER A 207 -17.15 -5.58 -0.18
N ASP A 208 -17.46 -4.88 0.92
CA ASP A 208 -16.49 -4.65 2.01
C ASP A 208 -15.93 -5.97 2.56
N GLU A 209 -16.76 -7.03 2.60
CA GLU A 209 -16.35 -8.36 3.08
C GLU A 209 -15.35 -9.02 2.13
N ASP A 210 -15.57 -8.91 0.81
CA ASP A 210 -14.64 -9.45 -0.19
C ASP A 210 -13.36 -8.62 -0.27
N VAL A 211 -13.45 -7.31 -0.05
CA VAL A 211 -12.29 -6.40 0.12
C VAL A 211 -11.46 -6.83 1.32
N GLU A 212 -12.07 -7.02 2.49
CA GLU A 212 -11.37 -7.47 3.70
C GLU A 212 -10.68 -8.82 3.46
N ARG A 213 -11.36 -9.78 2.83
CA ARG A 213 -10.75 -11.06 2.44
C ARG A 213 -9.50 -10.88 1.58
N LEU A 214 -9.60 -10.09 0.50
CA LEU A 214 -8.48 -9.82 -0.40
C LEU A 214 -7.30 -9.24 0.39
N GLU A 215 -7.54 -8.24 1.23
CA GLU A 215 -6.48 -7.56 1.94
C GLU A 215 -5.81 -8.42 3.00
N VAL A 216 -6.59 -9.18 3.77
CA VAL A 216 -6.06 -10.09 4.81
C VAL A 216 -5.26 -11.21 4.14
N VAL A 217 -5.81 -11.85 3.10
CA VAL A 217 -5.11 -12.94 2.40
C VAL A 217 -3.87 -12.43 1.68
N GLY A 218 -3.95 -11.29 0.98
CA GLY A 218 -2.79 -10.66 0.33
C GLY A 218 -1.70 -10.28 1.33
N SER A 219 -2.08 -9.74 2.49
CA SER A 219 -1.14 -9.44 3.59
C SER A 219 -0.50 -10.70 4.17
N ALA A 220 -1.24 -11.82 4.27
CA ALA A 220 -0.70 -13.09 4.71
C ALA A 220 0.38 -13.61 3.75
N PHE A 221 0.13 -13.56 2.43
CA PHE A 221 1.14 -13.93 1.42
C PHE A 221 2.38 -13.04 1.48
N ALA A 222 2.20 -11.71 1.62
CA ALA A 222 3.32 -10.77 1.73
C ALA A 222 4.16 -11.02 3.00
N LEU A 223 3.51 -11.30 4.13
CA LEU A 223 4.20 -11.63 5.39
C LEU A 223 5.00 -12.94 5.27
N ALA A 224 4.48 -13.93 4.56
CA ALA A 224 5.17 -15.21 4.35
C ALA A 224 6.38 -15.07 3.41
N GLU A 225 6.26 -14.30 2.33
CA GLU A 225 7.36 -13.99 1.42
C GLU A 225 8.56 -13.37 2.17
N TRP A 226 8.27 -12.45 3.09
CA TRP A 226 9.31 -11.86 3.92
C TRP A 226 10.02 -12.88 4.81
N ALA A 227 9.26 -13.77 5.45
CA ALA A 227 9.82 -14.73 6.39
C ALA A 227 10.69 -15.80 5.70
N THR A 228 10.47 -16.07 4.42
CA THR A 228 11.27 -17.00 3.62
C THR A 228 12.45 -16.31 2.91
N GLY A 229 12.67 -15.01 3.13
CA GLY A 229 13.85 -14.28 2.68
C GLY A 229 13.65 -13.42 1.43
N GLY A 230 12.40 -13.11 1.03
CA GLY A 230 12.04 -12.31 -0.15
C GLY A 230 12.41 -10.82 -0.14
N GLY A 231 13.38 -10.40 0.69
CA GLY A 231 14.00 -9.08 0.58
C GLY A 231 13.09 -7.88 0.87
N GLY A 232 12.61 -7.74 2.12
CA GLY A 232 11.85 -6.56 2.59
C GLY A 232 12.05 -6.23 4.08
N GLY A 233 13.11 -6.78 4.68
CA GLY A 233 13.44 -6.78 6.12
C GLY A 233 12.96 -5.56 6.90
N GLU A 234 13.56 -4.41 6.59
CA GLU A 234 13.37 -3.17 7.34
C GLU A 234 12.05 -2.46 7.01
N ALA A 235 11.60 -2.49 5.76
CA ALA A 235 10.32 -1.88 5.37
C ALA A 235 9.13 -2.60 5.99
N LEU A 236 9.13 -3.93 6.01
CA LEU A 236 8.06 -4.69 6.66
C LEU A 236 8.04 -4.47 8.17
N GLU A 237 9.21 -4.50 8.84
CA GLU A 237 9.28 -4.22 10.29
C GLU A 237 8.73 -2.82 10.63
N HIS A 238 9.00 -1.84 9.78
CA HIS A 238 8.46 -0.49 9.92
C HIS A 238 6.94 -0.47 9.78
N LEU A 239 6.39 -1.08 8.72
CA LEU A 239 4.96 -1.14 8.44
C LEU A 239 4.18 -1.86 9.55
N ILE A 240 4.67 -3.03 9.99
CA ILE A 240 4.08 -3.74 11.13
C ILE A 240 4.12 -2.87 12.39
N GLY A 241 5.21 -2.14 12.61
CA GLY A 241 5.33 -1.19 13.71
C GLY A 241 4.29 -0.05 13.65
N GLN A 242 4.07 0.52 12.47
CA GLN A 242 3.07 1.56 12.23
C GLN A 242 1.65 1.02 12.43
N GLY A 243 1.29 -0.11 11.82
CA GLY A 243 -0.04 -0.70 11.98
C GLY A 243 -0.33 -1.16 13.41
N ALA A 244 0.67 -1.69 14.12
CA ALA A 244 0.53 -2.00 15.54
C ALA A 244 0.28 -0.75 16.41
N ALA A 245 0.86 0.40 16.04
CA ALA A 245 0.60 1.68 16.71
C ALA A 245 -0.78 2.27 16.37
N ALA A 246 -1.28 2.01 15.15
CA ALA A 246 -2.62 2.39 14.73
C ALA A 246 -3.72 1.51 15.37
N SER A 247 -3.40 0.26 15.73
CA SER A 247 -4.31 -0.62 16.45
C SER A 247 -4.44 -0.23 17.94
N GLU A 248 -5.63 -0.38 18.54
CA GLU A 248 -5.87 -0.13 19.97
C GLU A 248 -5.06 -1.04 20.93
N GLN A 249 -4.29 -2.00 20.41
CA GLN A 249 -3.47 -2.95 21.16
C GLN A 249 -2.04 -2.44 21.37
N GLY A 250 -1.93 -1.22 21.92
CA GLY A 250 -0.66 -0.54 22.18
C GLY A 250 0.29 -1.32 23.12
N ALA A 251 1.58 -1.21 22.82
CA ALA A 251 2.76 -1.72 23.54
C ALA A 251 3.24 -3.16 23.19
N GLY A 252 3.70 -3.36 21.96
CA GLY A 252 4.42 -4.61 21.59
C GLY A 252 5.33 -4.58 20.34
N GLY A 253 5.31 -3.51 19.54
CA GLY A 253 5.78 -3.51 18.14
C GLY A 253 7.20 -4.05 17.86
N ARG A 254 8.18 -3.83 18.75
CA ARG A 254 9.56 -4.34 18.55
C ARG A 254 9.75 -5.80 18.94
N ALA A 255 8.99 -6.33 19.90
CA ALA A 255 9.01 -7.76 20.23
C ALA A 255 8.24 -8.59 19.19
N ALA A 256 7.30 -7.95 18.46
CA ALA A 256 6.52 -8.56 17.40
C ALA A 256 7.37 -8.95 16.18
N GLY A 257 8.36 -8.14 15.76
CA GLY A 257 9.18 -8.42 14.58
C GLY A 257 10.00 -9.74 14.66
N ALA A 258 10.68 -9.98 15.78
CA ALA A 258 11.44 -11.23 15.96
C ALA A 258 10.55 -12.47 16.20
N ALA A 259 9.31 -12.27 16.66
CA ALA A 259 8.31 -13.33 16.75
C ALA A 259 7.66 -13.61 15.38
N ALA A 260 7.50 -12.58 14.53
CA ALA A 260 7.00 -12.68 13.17
C ALA A 260 7.91 -13.53 12.27
N LEU A 261 9.24 -13.42 12.41
CA LEU A 261 10.20 -14.25 11.64
C LEU A 261 9.99 -15.76 11.85
N ARG A 262 9.90 -16.23 13.11
CA ARG A 262 9.64 -17.65 13.43
C ARG A 262 8.21 -18.09 13.12
N MET A 263 7.34 -17.14 12.80
CA MET A 263 5.93 -17.36 12.54
C MET A 263 5.64 -17.48 11.05
N GLY A 264 6.40 -16.76 10.21
CA GLY A 264 6.18 -16.79 8.78
C GLY A 264 6.59 -18.10 8.11
N GLU A 265 7.52 -18.90 8.66
CA GLU A 265 7.75 -20.27 8.17
C GLU A 265 6.51 -21.18 8.35
N ARG A 266 5.82 -21.08 9.49
CA ARG A 266 4.57 -21.81 9.72
C ARG A 266 3.42 -21.26 8.89
N LEU A 267 3.38 -19.95 8.70
CA LEU A 267 2.42 -19.30 7.81
C LEU A 267 2.62 -19.78 6.36
N ALA A 268 3.86 -19.87 5.89
CA ALA A 268 4.18 -20.34 4.55
C ALA A 268 3.65 -21.76 4.31
N SER A 269 3.79 -22.68 5.26
CA SER A 269 3.22 -24.02 5.14
C SER A 269 1.69 -24.02 5.05
N SER A 270 1.00 -23.18 5.83
CA SER A 270 -0.46 -23.03 5.72
C SER A 270 -0.88 -22.40 4.40
N LEU A 271 -0.07 -21.47 3.87
CA LEU A 271 -0.33 -20.82 2.59
C LEU A 271 -0.09 -21.72 1.40
N GLU A 272 0.79 -22.72 1.48
CA GLU A 272 0.93 -23.71 0.39
C GLU A 272 -0.37 -24.49 0.18
N GLU A 273 -1.01 -24.95 1.27
CA GLU A 273 -2.26 -25.70 1.20
C GLU A 273 -3.42 -24.83 0.71
N TRP A 274 -3.65 -23.68 1.35
CA TRP A 274 -4.75 -22.80 1.00
C TRP A 274 -4.50 -22.05 -0.33
N GLY A 275 -3.25 -21.77 -0.66
CA GLY A 275 -2.86 -21.12 -1.90
C GLY A 275 -3.21 -21.95 -3.13
N ALA A 276 -3.02 -23.27 -3.07
CA ALA A 276 -3.45 -24.16 -4.15
C ALA A 276 -4.98 -24.17 -4.35
N ALA A 277 -5.76 -24.09 -3.26
CA ALA A 277 -7.21 -24.01 -3.32
C ALA A 277 -7.70 -22.66 -3.88
N LEU A 278 -7.07 -21.56 -3.44
CA LEU A 278 -7.33 -20.21 -3.95
C LEU A 278 -7.01 -20.11 -5.45
N ASP A 279 -5.85 -20.63 -5.87
CA ASP A 279 -5.42 -20.62 -7.26
C ASP A 279 -6.37 -21.42 -8.16
N LEU A 280 -6.72 -22.65 -7.74
CA LEU A 280 -7.66 -23.49 -8.48
C LEU A 280 -9.02 -22.80 -8.65
N ALA A 281 -9.58 -22.25 -7.56
CA ALA A 281 -10.85 -21.54 -7.60
C ALA A 281 -10.82 -20.31 -8.53
N ALA A 282 -9.73 -19.53 -8.47
CA ALA A 282 -9.55 -18.38 -9.34
C ALA A 282 -9.44 -18.79 -10.82
N GLN A 283 -8.67 -19.84 -11.13
CA GLN A 283 -8.53 -20.37 -12.50
C GLN A 283 -9.84 -20.94 -13.06
N ASP A 284 -10.63 -21.60 -12.21
CA ASP A 284 -11.94 -22.18 -12.58
C ASP A 284 -13.06 -21.13 -12.66
N GLY A 285 -12.79 -19.88 -12.23
CA GLY A 285 -13.80 -18.83 -12.18
C GLY A 285 -14.87 -19.05 -11.09
N ASP A 286 -14.54 -19.79 -10.04
CA ASP A 286 -15.45 -20.15 -8.96
C ASP A 286 -15.30 -19.21 -7.76
N ALA A 287 -16.14 -18.17 -7.75
CA ALA A 287 -16.14 -17.15 -6.70
C ALA A 287 -16.55 -17.69 -5.31
N GLU A 288 -17.40 -18.73 -5.24
CA GLU A 288 -17.81 -19.32 -3.96
C GLU A 288 -16.69 -20.18 -3.38
N ALA A 289 -16.03 -20.99 -4.21
CA ALA A 289 -14.87 -21.77 -3.80
C ALA A 289 -13.71 -20.87 -3.36
N TRP A 290 -13.48 -19.74 -4.06
CA TRP A 290 -12.45 -18.79 -3.68
C TRP A 290 -12.72 -18.18 -2.29
N ARG A 291 -13.96 -17.73 -2.04
CA ARG A 291 -14.35 -17.20 -0.71
C ARG A 291 -14.21 -18.25 0.38
N ALA A 292 -14.64 -19.48 0.13
CA ALA A 292 -14.51 -20.57 1.09
C ALA A 292 -13.04 -20.89 1.43
N ALA A 293 -12.15 -20.85 0.42
CA ALA A 293 -10.71 -21.03 0.63
C ALA A 293 -10.09 -19.86 1.38
N ALA A 294 -10.50 -18.62 1.07
CA ALA A 294 -10.06 -17.42 1.79
C ALA A 294 -10.48 -17.46 3.27
N ASP A 295 -11.75 -17.81 3.54
CA ASP A 295 -12.27 -17.95 4.90
C ASP A 295 -11.53 -19.05 5.67
N GLY A 296 -11.30 -20.21 5.04
CA GLY A 296 -10.54 -21.31 5.63
C GLY A 296 -9.11 -20.91 6.01
N LEU A 297 -8.44 -20.11 5.17
CA LEU A 297 -7.13 -19.53 5.47
C LEU A 297 -7.22 -18.59 6.68
N ILE A 298 -8.15 -17.63 6.67
CA ILE A 298 -8.31 -16.60 7.71
C ILE A 298 -8.66 -17.23 9.07
N GLU A 299 -9.56 -18.21 9.08
CA GLU A 299 -9.93 -18.99 10.26
C GLU A 299 -8.76 -19.84 10.77
N GLY A 300 -7.95 -20.37 9.85
CA GLY A 300 -6.74 -21.15 10.14
C GLY A 300 -5.60 -20.35 10.74
N LEU A 301 -5.60 -19.01 10.63
CA LEU A 301 -4.60 -18.15 11.26
C LEU A 301 -4.71 -18.23 12.79
N GLY A 302 -3.64 -18.69 13.44
CA GLY A 302 -3.52 -18.62 14.89
C GLY A 302 -3.53 -17.16 15.39
N PRO A 303 -3.82 -16.90 16.69
CA PRO A 303 -4.01 -15.55 17.21
C PRO A 303 -2.85 -14.59 16.92
N VAL A 304 -1.61 -15.09 17.01
CA VAL A 304 -0.41 -14.29 16.76
C VAL A 304 -0.21 -14.02 15.25
N GLN A 305 -0.54 -14.99 14.39
CA GLN A 305 -0.49 -14.80 12.93
C GLN A 305 -1.51 -13.75 12.50
N ARG A 306 -2.73 -13.86 13.00
CA ARG A 306 -3.80 -12.89 12.75
C ARG A 306 -3.38 -11.47 13.15
N GLN A 307 -2.79 -11.30 14.33
CA GLN A 307 -2.30 -10.00 14.77
C GLN A 307 -1.21 -9.44 13.86
N ALA A 308 -0.27 -10.27 13.38
CA ALA A 308 0.81 -9.82 12.50
C ALA A 308 0.29 -9.47 11.09
N VAL A 309 -0.62 -10.28 10.53
CA VAL A 309 -1.28 -10.02 9.26
C VAL A 309 -2.07 -8.71 9.33
N GLU A 310 -2.82 -8.51 10.40
CA GLU A 310 -3.60 -7.29 10.59
C GLU A 310 -2.71 -6.06 10.80
N ALA A 311 -1.64 -6.17 11.59
CA ALA A 311 -0.69 -5.08 11.75
C ALA A 311 -0.02 -4.72 10.42
N LEU A 312 0.28 -5.71 9.56
CA LEU A 312 0.76 -5.42 8.22
C LEU A 312 -0.29 -4.72 7.37
N ARG A 313 -1.51 -5.26 7.32
CA ARG A 313 -2.63 -4.72 6.56
C ARG A 313 -2.87 -3.25 6.91
N LEU A 314 -2.97 -2.93 8.20
CA LEU A 314 -3.13 -1.56 8.70
C LEU A 314 -1.91 -0.68 8.42
N GLY A 315 -0.71 -1.25 8.44
CA GLY A 315 0.52 -0.53 8.10
C GLY A 315 0.53 -0.08 6.65
N VAL A 316 0.26 -0.99 5.70
CA VAL A 316 0.26 -0.65 4.27
C VAL A 316 -0.89 0.28 3.89
N THR A 317 -2.07 0.13 4.49
CA THR A 317 -3.21 1.01 4.21
C THR A 317 -3.02 2.39 4.86
N GLY A 318 -2.44 2.45 6.06
CA GLY A 318 -2.22 3.70 6.81
C GLY A 318 -1.16 4.63 6.21
N VAL A 319 -0.20 4.11 5.45
CA VAL A 319 0.85 4.90 4.77
C VAL A 319 0.29 5.73 3.59
N GLN A 320 -0.96 5.51 3.19
CA GLN A 320 -1.54 6.13 1.98
C GLN A 320 -2.54 7.25 2.26
N ALA A 321 -2.35 8.02 3.33
CA ALA A 321 -3.21 9.15 3.63
C ALA A 321 -3.25 10.14 2.44
N SER A 322 -4.42 10.30 1.82
CA SER A 322 -4.58 11.10 0.61
C SER A 322 -4.30 12.56 0.87
N SER A 323 -3.69 13.15 -0.15
CA SER A 323 -3.50 14.57 -0.33
C SER A 323 -4.86 15.33 -0.44
N ALA A 324 -5.98 14.64 -0.63
CA ALA A 324 -7.33 15.22 -0.73
C ALA A 324 -8.05 15.37 0.62
N GLY A 325 -7.57 14.73 1.70
CA GLY A 325 -8.10 14.93 3.06
C GLY A 325 -7.67 16.25 3.71
N ARG A 326 -7.20 17.22 2.92
CA ARG A 326 -6.55 18.46 3.37
C ARG A 326 -7.50 19.63 3.67
N ASP A 327 -8.81 19.43 3.46
CA ASP A 327 -9.84 20.47 3.59
C ASP A 327 -10.88 20.24 4.72
N GLU A 328 -10.70 19.24 5.59
CA GLU A 328 -11.48 19.06 6.84
C GLU A 328 -10.70 19.46 8.10
#